data_AF-A0A7S0E1B3-F1
#
_entry.id   AF-A0A7S0E1B3-F1
#
_cell.length_a   1.000
_cell.length_b   1.000
_cell.length_c   1.000
_cell.angle_alpha   90.00
_cell.angle_beta   90.00
_cell.angle_gamma   90.00
#
_symmetry.space_group_name_H-M   'P 1'
#
loop_
_entity.id
_entity.type
_entity.pdbx_description
1 polymer ?
#
loop_
_entity_poly.entity_id
_entity_poly.type
_entity_poly.pdbx_seq_one_letter_code
_entity_poly.pdbx_strand_id
1 'polypeptide(L)'
;NARPNLQVKIHKTEVRGPKTAPYVVYIMHLRTAFTVRSLARRYSDFREMDTLLRKNFPHVELPEFPAKKLLGTLSNEFIQERRKMLQEYLNDIMADQTLACSAPVLDMLGVSEHKKEEQVIHEAGRDS
;
A
#
# COMPACT_ATOMS: atom_id res chain seq x y z
N ASN A 1 11.19 19.78 17.93
CA ASN A 1 10.07 19.00 17.33
C ASN A 1 10.63 17.90 16.47
N ALA A 2 10.76 16.70 17.04
CA ALA A 2 11.27 15.53 16.33
C ALA A 2 10.21 15.09 15.31
N ARG A 3 10.54 15.14 14.03
CA ARG A 3 9.77 14.42 13.01
C ARG A 3 9.79 12.95 13.43
N PRO A 4 8.67 12.27 13.65
CA PRO A 4 8.71 10.82 13.72
C PRO A 4 9.35 10.36 12.40
N ASN A 5 10.50 9.67 12.47
CA ASN A 5 11.25 9.18 11.31
C ASN A 5 10.48 8.03 10.63
N LEU A 6 9.24 8.30 10.20
CA LEU A 6 8.37 7.39 9.49
C LEU A 6 8.68 7.52 8.00
N GLN A 7 9.36 6.53 7.45
CA GLN A 7 9.71 6.50 6.02
C GLN A 7 9.08 5.29 5.36
N VAL A 8 8.44 5.51 4.22
CA VAL A 8 7.82 4.46 3.41
C VAL A 8 8.57 4.33 2.09
N LYS A 9 9.06 3.13 1.77
CA LYS A 9 9.75 2.88 0.50
C LYS A 9 9.27 1.60 -0.18
N ILE A 10 8.86 1.69 -1.44
CA ILE A 10 8.56 0.53 -2.27
C ILE A 10 9.86 -0.11 -2.74
N HIS A 11 10.24 -1.21 -2.10
CA HIS A 11 11.51 -1.88 -2.27
C HIS A 11 11.56 -2.76 -3.52
N LYS A 12 10.51 -3.56 -3.75
CA LYS A 12 10.42 -4.48 -4.89
C LYS A 12 8.97 -4.78 -5.27
N THR A 13 8.80 -5.51 -6.35
CA THR A 13 7.51 -6.08 -6.78
C THR A 13 7.59 -7.60 -6.77
N GLU A 14 6.50 -8.26 -6.43
CA GLU A 14 6.38 -9.72 -6.49
C GLU A 14 5.10 -10.09 -7.24
N VAL A 15 5.17 -11.13 -8.06
CA VAL A 15 3.97 -11.76 -8.63
C VAL A 15 3.50 -12.83 -7.65
N ARG A 16 2.25 -12.77 -7.24
CA ARG A 16 1.59 -13.71 -6.32
C ARG A 16 0.30 -14.24 -6.94
N GLY A 17 -0.32 -15.23 -6.30
CA GLY A 17 -1.58 -15.83 -6.73
C GLY A 17 -1.41 -17.11 -7.56
N PRO A 18 -2.51 -17.74 -7.98
CA PRO A 18 -2.49 -18.96 -8.75
C PRO A 18 -1.90 -18.72 -10.14
N LYS A 19 -1.31 -19.77 -10.75
CA LYS A 19 -0.74 -19.70 -12.11
C LYS A 19 -1.74 -19.19 -13.17
N THR A 20 -3.03 -19.40 -12.95
CA THR A 20 -4.12 -19.02 -13.84
C THR A 20 -4.56 -17.57 -13.71
N ALA A 21 -4.29 -16.94 -12.57
CA ALA A 21 -4.68 -15.54 -12.30
C ALA A 21 -3.65 -14.86 -11.40
N PRO A 22 -2.41 -14.67 -11.90
CA PRO A 22 -1.37 -14.00 -11.14
C PRO A 22 -1.68 -12.50 -10.96
N TYR A 23 -1.23 -11.93 -9.85
CA TYR A 23 -1.32 -10.49 -9.58
C TYR A 23 -0.02 -9.96 -9.00
N VAL A 24 0.25 -8.67 -9.25
CA VAL A 24 1.44 -7.99 -8.75
C VAL A 24 1.15 -7.36 -7.39
N VAL A 25 2.04 -7.58 -6.44
CA VAL A 25 2.12 -6.82 -5.18
C VAL A 25 3.38 -5.98 -5.14
N TYR A 26 3.27 -4.83 -4.48
CA TYR A 26 4.34 -3.91 -4.16
C TYR A 26 4.78 -4.17 -2.73
N ILE A 27 6.05 -4.52 -2.55
CA ILE A 27 6.65 -4.77 -1.24
C ILE A 27 7.24 -3.47 -0.74
N MET A 28 6.66 -2.95 0.33
CA MET A 28 7.03 -1.67 0.92
C MET A 28 7.70 -1.88 2.27
N HIS A 29 8.75 -1.12 2.54
CA HIS A 29 9.39 -1.05 3.84
C HIS A 29 8.91 0.19 4.56
N LEU A 30 8.24 -0.01 5.70
CA LEU A 30 7.87 1.01 6.66
C LEU A 30 8.96 1.08 7.72
N ARG A 31 9.80 2.11 7.67
CA ARG A 31 10.82 2.38 8.68
C ARG A 31 10.28 3.33 9.72
N THR A 32 10.46 2.96 10.99
CA THR A 32 10.19 3.79 12.17
C THR A 32 11.50 4.01 12.92
N ALA A 33 11.43 4.69 14.08
CA ALA A 33 12.59 4.84 14.96
C ALA A 33 13.13 3.50 15.49
N PHE A 34 12.28 2.48 15.61
CA PHE A 34 12.61 1.24 16.33
C PHE A 34 12.70 0.01 15.43
N THR A 35 11.95 -0.01 14.33
CA THR A 35 11.85 -1.19 13.45
C THR A 35 11.60 -0.84 12.00
N VAL A 36 11.89 -1.78 11.12
CA VAL A 36 11.49 -1.77 9.71
C VAL A 36 10.52 -2.93 9.49
N ARG A 37 9.31 -2.64 9.02
CA ARG A 37 8.30 -3.65 8.67
C ARG A 37 8.13 -3.74 7.16
N SER A 38 7.93 -4.95 6.65
CA SER A 38 7.61 -5.19 5.24
C SER A 38 6.11 -5.37 5.06
N LEU A 39 5.53 -4.63 4.11
CA LEU A 39 4.10 -4.63 3.80
C LEU A 39 3.92 -5.01 2.33
N ALA A 40 2.97 -5.89 2.03
CA ALA A 40 2.56 -6.20 0.67
C ALA A 40 1.23 -5.50 0.38
N ARG A 41 1.19 -4.69 -0.68
CA ARG A 41 -0.01 -4.00 -1.16
C ARG A 41 -0.17 -4.17 -2.67
N ARG A 42 -1.39 -4.36 -3.14
CA ARG A 42 -1.74 -4.33 -4.57
C ARG A 42 -2.06 -2.90 -5.00
N TYR A 43 -1.96 -2.63 -6.29
CA TYR A 43 -2.36 -1.33 -6.87
C TYR A 43 -3.78 -0.89 -6.46
N SER A 44 -4.71 -1.85 -6.35
CA SER A 44 -6.07 -1.59 -5.85
C SER A 44 -6.10 -0.93 -4.49
N ASP A 45 -5.19 -1.34 -3.59
CA ASP A 45 -5.13 -0.87 -2.22
C ASP A 45 -4.66 0.60 -2.18
N PHE A 46 -3.71 0.98 -3.04
CA PHE A 46 -3.32 2.38 -3.23
C PHE A 46 -4.46 3.22 -3.81
N ARG A 47 -5.23 2.66 -4.75
CA ARG A 47 -6.35 3.36 -5.37
C ARG A 47 -7.50 3.58 -4.40
N GLU A 48 -7.76 2.61 -3.53
CA GLU A 48 -8.74 2.74 -2.45
C GLU A 48 -8.31 3.83 -1.47
N MET A 49 -7.04 3.86 -1.06
CA MET A 49 -6.48 4.93 -0.23
C MET A 49 -6.66 6.30 -0.88
N ASP A 50 -6.29 6.48 -2.16
CA ASP A 50 -6.48 7.75 -2.90
C ASP A 50 -7.95 8.17 -2.95
N THR A 51 -8.86 7.23 -3.19
CA THR A 51 -10.30 7.50 -3.25
C THR A 51 -10.82 7.99 -1.90
N LEU A 52 -10.41 7.36 -0.81
CA LEU A 52 -10.77 7.76 0.55
C LEU A 52 -10.16 9.12 0.92
N LEU A 53 -8.91 9.38 0.52
CA LEU A 53 -8.27 10.67 0.75
C LEU A 53 -9.00 11.81 0.03
N ARG A 54 -9.33 11.65 -1.26
CA ARG A 54 -10.10 12.64 -2.02
C ARG A 54 -11.49 12.89 -1.42
N LYS A 55 -12.13 11.85 -0.90
CA LYS A 55 -13.44 11.96 -0.23
C LYS A 55 -13.35 12.70 1.11
N ASN A 56 -12.33 12.37 1.92
CA ASN A 56 -12.20 12.89 3.28
C ASN A 56 -11.56 14.29 3.32
N PHE A 57 -10.78 14.64 2.31
CA PHE A 57 -10.04 15.89 2.21
C PHE A 57 -10.34 16.61 0.88
N PRO A 58 -11.62 16.97 0.60
CA PRO A 58 -12.02 17.53 -0.70
C PRO A 58 -11.40 18.91 -1.00
N HIS A 59 -10.89 19.60 0.02
CA HIS A 59 -10.24 20.90 -0.10
C HIS A 59 -8.71 20.81 -0.21
N VAL A 60 -8.15 19.61 -0.09
CA VAL A 60 -6.70 19.38 -0.21
C VAL A 60 -6.42 18.97 -1.66
N GLU A 61 -5.51 19.70 -2.29
CA GLU A 61 -5.04 19.36 -3.64
C GLU A 61 -4.10 18.15 -3.55
N LEU A 62 -4.65 16.96 -3.83
CA LEU A 62 -3.90 15.72 -3.80
C LEU A 62 -3.16 15.50 -5.13
N PRO A 63 -1.91 14.96 -5.09
CA PRO A 63 -1.15 14.65 -6.29
C PRO A 63 -1.93 13.74 -7.24
N GLU A 64 -1.62 13.81 -8.52
CA GLU A 64 -2.26 12.94 -9.51
C GLU A 64 -1.97 11.47 -9.21
N PHE A 65 -3.02 10.67 -9.12
CA PHE A 65 -2.85 9.24 -8.90
C PHE A 65 -2.43 8.58 -10.21
N PRO A 66 -1.38 7.73 -10.22
CA PRO A 66 -0.92 7.07 -11.45
C PRO A 66 -2.03 6.22 -12.07
N ALA A 67 -2.62 6.73 -13.15
CA ALA A 67 -3.71 6.07 -13.85
C ALA A 67 -3.22 4.78 -14.54
N LYS A 68 -4.13 3.83 -14.72
CA LYS A 68 -3.84 2.60 -15.49
C LYS A 68 -3.61 2.99 -16.95
N LYS A 69 -2.40 2.83 -17.50
CA LYS A 69 -2.25 2.70 -18.95
C LYS A 69 -3.04 1.47 -19.39
N LEU A 70 -3.90 1.63 -20.39
CA LEU A 70 -4.94 0.67 -20.78
C LEU A 70 -4.41 -0.63 -21.43
N LEU A 71 -3.10 -0.77 -21.64
CA LEU A 71 -2.50 -1.92 -22.33
C LEU A 71 -1.19 -2.34 -21.62
N GLY A 72 -1.05 -3.62 -21.28
CA GLY A 72 0.23 -4.19 -20.79
C GLY A 72 0.45 -4.26 -19.26
N THR A 73 -0.58 -4.57 -18.47
CA THR A 73 -0.55 -4.51 -16.99
C THR A 73 0.55 -5.36 -16.30
N LEU A 74 1.13 -6.33 -17.01
CA LEU A 74 2.14 -7.26 -16.48
C LEU A 74 3.54 -7.13 -17.11
N SER A 75 3.78 -6.16 -18.02
CA SER A 75 5.15 -5.97 -18.51
C SER A 75 6.04 -5.43 -17.38
N ASN A 76 7.27 -5.93 -17.30
CA ASN A 76 8.20 -5.53 -16.23
C ASN A 76 8.48 -4.02 -16.27
N GLU A 77 8.62 -3.45 -17.46
CA GLU A 77 8.81 -2.00 -17.67
C GLU A 77 7.67 -1.19 -17.05
N PHE A 78 6.42 -1.59 -17.31
CA PHE A 78 5.25 -0.92 -16.77
C PHE A 78 5.13 -1.08 -15.24
N ILE A 79 5.47 -2.26 -14.72
CA ILE A 79 5.50 -2.50 -13.28
C ILE A 79 6.52 -1.58 -12.60
N GLN A 80 7.71 -1.40 -13.19
CA GLN A 80 8.74 -0.52 -12.65
C GLN A 80 8.37 0.97 -12.77
N GLU A 81 7.84 1.41 -13.91
CA GLU A 81 7.34 2.77 -14.10
C GLU A 81 6.27 3.10 -13.06
N ARG A 82 5.26 2.23 -12.93
CA ARG A 82 4.20 2.36 -11.93
C ARG A 82 4.76 2.34 -10.51
N ARG A 83 5.76 1.49 -10.21
CA ARG A 83 6.41 1.45 -8.89
C ARG A 83 7.03 2.81 -8.54
N LYS A 84 7.69 3.46 -9.50
CA LYS A 84 8.28 4.80 -9.32
C LYS A 84 7.20 5.84 -9.05
N MET A 85 6.13 5.88 -9.86
CA MET A 85 5.04 6.84 -9.67
C MET A 85 4.31 6.63 -8.33
N LEU A 86 4.09 5.38 -7.92
CA LEU A 86 3.49 5.08 -6.61
C LEU A 86 4.41 5.51 -5.45
N GLN A 87 5.73 5.40 -5.60
CA GLN A 87 6.68 5.88 -4.60
C GLN A 87 6.63 7.41 -4.48
N GLU A 88 6.61 8.12 -5.60
CA GLU A 88 6.50 9.59 -5.64
C GLU A 88 5.19 10.04 -5.00
N TYR A 89 4.07 9.44 -5.41
CA TYR A 89 2.75 9.69 -4.80
C TYR A 89 2.76 9.48 -3.28
N LEU A 90 3.34 8.37 -2.79
CA LEU A 90 3.46 8.14 -1.35
C LEU A 90 4.34 9.18 -0.66
N ASN A 91 5.43 9.63 -1.28
CA ASN A 91 6.29 10.66 -0.68
C ASN A 91 5.51 11.96 -0.49
N ASP A 92 4.72 12.36 -1.49
CA ASP A 92 3.91 13.58 -1.44
C ASP A 92 2.83 13.50 -0.37
N ILE A 93 2.12 12.36 -0.28
CA ILE A 93 1.13 12.12 0.78
C ILE A 93 1.77 12.13 2.17
N MET A 94 2.95 11.52 2.33
CA MET A 94 3.66 11.45 3.62
C MET A 94 4.31 12.78 4.02
N ALA A 95 4.48 13.72 3.09
CA ALA A 95 5.01 15.05 3.38
C ALA A 95 3.99 15.94 4.10
N ASP A 96 2.70 15.71 3.88
CA ASP A 96 1.62 16.36 4.63
C ASP A 96 1.28 15.54 5.89
N GLN A 97 1.48 16.14 7.07
CA GLN A 97 1.27 15.45 8.34
C GLN A 97 -0.20 15.05 8.58
N THR A 98 -1.15 15.84 8.07
CA THR A 98 -2.59 15.59 8.19
C THR A 98 -2.98 14.37 7.37
N LEU A 99 -2.47 14.28 6.13
CA LEU A 99 -2.68 13.12 5.28
C LEU A 99 -1.96 11.89 5.82
N ALA A 100 -0.68 12.02 6.24
CA ALA A 100 0.13 10.93 6.76
C ALA A 100 -0.47 10.26 8.01
N CYS A 101 -1.15 11.04 8.87
CA CYS A 101 -1.84 10.55 10.06
C CYS A 101 -3.31 10.16 9.81
N SER A 102 -3.82 10.26 8.58
CA SER A 102 -5.21 9.93 8.28
C SER A 102 -5.45 8.42 8.30
N ALA A 103 -6.67 8.00 8.67
CA ALA A 103 -7.04 6.58 8.74
C ALA A 103 -6.73 5.80 7.45
N PRO A 104 -7.05 6.29 6.23
CA PRO A 104 -6.73 5.57 4.99
C PRO A 104 -5.23 5.27 4.83
N VAL A 105 -4.37 6.21 5.23
CA VAL A 105 -2.92 6.02 5.16
C VAL A 105 -2.44 5.07 6.24
N LEU A 106 -2.91 5.20 7.47
CA LEU A 106 -2.53 4.29 8.56
C LEU A 106 -2.94 2.83 8.27
N ASP A 107 -4.12 2.60 7.69
CA ASP A 107 -4.59 1.30 7.22
C ASP A 107 -3.68 0.75 6.11
N MET A 108 -3.35 1.61 5.13
CA MET A 108 -2.43 1.26 4.05
C MET A 108 -1.06 0.85 4.62
N LEU A 109 -0.55 1.55 5.63
CA LEU A 109 0.70 1.26 6.32
C LEU A 109 0.61 0.09 7.33
N GLY A 110 -0.57 -0.52 7.48
CA GLY A 110 -0.78 -1.61 8.44
C GLY A 110 -0.42 -1.18 9.87
N VAL A 111 -0.71 0.08 10.21
CA VAL A 111 -0.60 0.67 11.55
C VAL A 111 -1.96 0.67 12.25
N SER A 112 -3.04 0.35 11.54
CA SER A 112 -4.36 0.11 12.10
C SER A 112 -4.34 -1.05 13.09
N GLU A 113 -4.71 -0.79 14.34
CA GLU A 113 -4.93 -1.88 15.30
C GLU A 113 -6.09 -2.76 14.82
N HIS A 114 -5.82 -4.07 14.72
CA HIS A 114 -6.73 -5.16 14.39
C HIS A 114 -7.19 -5.33 12.92
N LYS A 115 -6.54 -6.28 12.22
CA LYS A 115 -7.26 -7.33 11.47
C LYS A 115 -6.72 -8.70 11.89
N LYS A 116 -7.63 -9.46 12.49
CA LYS A 116 -7.43 -10.64 13.34
C LYS A 116 -6.78 -11.84 12.65
N GLU A 117 -6.14 -12.64 13.49
CA GLU A 117 -5.68 -14.03 13.36
C GLU A 117 -6.78 -15.06 13.02
N GLU A 118 -7.82 -14.73 12.25
CA GLU A 118 -8.97 -15.63 12.01
C GLU A 118 -8.75 -16.70 10.91
N GLN A 119 -7.50 -17.03 10.54
CA GLN A 119 -7.22 -18.06 9.51
C GLN A 119 -6.55 -19.34 10.03
N VAL A 120 -6.56 -19.63 11.35
CA VAL A 120 -5.93 -20.85 11.89
C VAL A 120 -6.91 -21.87 12.49
N ILE A 121 -8.20 -21.54 12.69
CA ILE A 121 -9.11 -22.41 13.47
C ILE A 121 -10.12 -23.24 12.64
N HIS A 122 -10.16 -23.14 11.30
CA HIS A 122 -11.18 -23.87 10.51
C HIS A 122 -10.75 -25.23 9.92
N GLU A 123 -9.52 -25.70 10.14
CA GLU A 123 -9.05 -26.99 9.58
C GLU A 123 -8.89 -28.11 10.63
N ALA A 124 -9.12 -27.86 11.92
CA ALA A 124 -8.92 -28.86 12.98
C ALA A 124 -10.18 -29.63 13.41
N GLY A 125 -11.28 -29.58 12.64
CA GLY A 125 -12.60 -30.10 13.06
C GLY A 125 -13.26 -31.11 12.12
N ARG A 126 -12.50 -31.78 11.24
CA ARG A 126 -13.02 -32.81 10.34
C ARG A 126 -12.12 -34.05 10.37
N ASP A 127 -12.11 -34.72 11.50
CA ASP A 127 -11.87 -36.17 11.59
C ASP A 127 -12.41 -36.65 12.94
N SER A 128 -13.67 -37.08 12.92
CA SER A 128 -14.34 -37.89 13.93
C SER A 128 -15.38 -38.74 13.21
#